data_AF-A0A7C1IYF2-F1
#
_entry.id   AF-A0A7C1IYF2-F1
#
_cell.length_a   1.000
_cell.length_b   1.000
_cell.length_c   1.000
_cell.angle_alpha   90.00
_cell.angle_beta   90.00
_cell.angle_gamma   90.00
#
_symmetry.space_group_name_H-M   'P 1'
#
loop_
_entity.id
_entity.type
_entity.pdbx_description
1 polymer ?
#
loop_
_entity_poly.entity_id
_entity_poly.type
_entity_poly.pdbx_seq_one_letter_code
_entity_poly.pdbx_strand_id
1 'polypeptide(L)' 'ADPDGRLPSSYFLDRLRADFGEYAEEQLSIAIGWGRYAELFSFDDATDELFIEVPAPVGR' A
#
# COMPACT_ATOMS: atom_id res chain seq x y z
N ALA A 1 9.74 -9.85 -10.68
CA ALA A 1 10.33 -9.59 -9.36
C ALA A 1 11.61 -10.40 -9.26
N ASP A 2 12.57 -9.93 -8.47
CA ASP A 2 13.72 -10.77 -8.10
C ASP A 2 13.25 -11.95 -7.20
N PRO A 3 14.13 -12.90 -6.85
CA PRO A 3 13.77 -14.03 -5.98
C PRO A 3 13.22 -13.63 -4.60
N ASP A 4 13.55 -12.42 -4.13
CA ASP A 4 13.08 -11.86 -2.86
C ASP A 4 11.73 -11.14 -3.00
N GLY A 5 11.09 -11.20 -4.17
CA GLY A 5 9.81 -10.55 -4.43
C GLY A 5 9.92 -9.04 -4.66
N ARG A 6 11.13 -8.50 -4.86
CA ARG A 6 11.35 -7.06 -5.04
C ARG A 6 11.26 -6.67 -6.51
N LEU A 7 10.77 -5.45 -6.73
CA LEU A 7 10.75 -4.79 -8.02
C LEU A 7 11.35 -3.39 -7.86
N PRO A 8 12.15 -2.92 -8.84
CA PRO A 8 12.62 -1.54 -8.82
C PRO A 8 11.44 -0.58 -9.01
N SER A 9 11.50 0.60 -8.38
CA SER A 9 10.47 1.63 -8.52
C SER A 9 10.22 2.03 -9.99
N SER A 10 11.25 2.00 -10.83
CA SER A 10 11.15 2.26 -12.27
C SER A 10 10.14 1.37 -12.98
N TYR A 11 10.00 0.11 -12.55
CA TYR A 11 9.00 -0.81 -13.11
C TYR A 11 7.57 -0.28 -12.99
N PHE A 12 7.26 0.38 -11.88
CA PHE A 12 5.96 1.00 -11.62
C PHE A 12 5.84 2.35 -12.31
N LEU A 13 6.90 3.17 -12.27
CA LEU A 13 6.92 4.48 -12.93
C LEU A 13 6.70 4.36 -14.44
N ASP A 14 7.30 3.37 -15.10
CA ASP A 14 7.13 3.15 -16.54
C ASP A 14 5.67 2.84 -16.91
N ARG A 15 4.91 2.18 -16.01
CA ARG A 15 3.48 1.93 -16.20
C ARG A 15 2.64 3.15 -15.88
N LEU A 16 2.89 3.81 -14.76
CA LEU A 16 2.16 5.01 -14.35
C LEU A 16 2.32 6.15 -15.36
N ARG A 17 3.47 6.26 -16.03
CA ARG A 17 3.69 7.26 -17.09
C ARG A 17 2.71 7.14 -18.25
N ALA A 18 2.17 5.95 -18.54
CA ALA A 18 1.21 5.78 -19.63
C ALA A 18 -0.10 6.53 -19.36
N ASP A 19 -0.55 6.58 -18.10
CA ASP A 19 -1.82 7.18 -17.71
C ASP A 19 -1.66 8.56 -17.07
N PHE A 20 -0.54 8.81 -16.39
CA PHE A 20 -0.31 9.99 -15.56
C PHE A 20 0.80 10.92 -16.06
N GLY A 21 1.57 10.53 -17.08
CA GLY A 21 2.63 11.36 -17.65
C GLY A 21 3.65 11.82 -16.61
N GLU A 22 3.83 13.14 -16.50
CA GLU A 22 4.75 13.75 -15.53
C GLU A 22 4.35 13.53 -14.06
N TYR A 23 3.07 13.25 -13.78
CA TYR A 23 2.58 13.00 -12.44
C TYR A 23 2.86 11.58 -11.92
N ALA A 24 3.50 10.72 -12.72
CA ALA A 24 3.76 9.32 -12.35
C ALA A 24 4.52 9.17 -11.02
N GLU A 25 5.48 10.06 -10.74
CA GLU A 25 6.25 10.05 -9.49
C GLU A 25 5.39 10.43 -8.28
N GLU A 26 4.52 11.44 -8.45
CA GLU A 26 3.56 11.86 -7.43
C GLU A 26 2.57 10.73 -7.12
N GLN A 27 2.04 10.08 -8.16
CA GLN A 27 1.11 8.96 -7.99
C GLN A 27 1.75 7.75 -7.29
N LEU A 28 3.00 7.43 -7.63
CA LEU A 28 3.73 6.37 -6.91
C LEU A 28 3.93 6.73 -5.43
N SER A 29 4.26 7.99 -5.13
CA SER A 29 4.40 8.47 -3.76
C SER A 29 3.08 8.36 -2.97
N ILE A 30 1.97 8.76 -3.57
CA ILE A 30 0.62 8.64 -2.99
C ILE A 30 0.30 7.17 -2.72
N ALA A 31 0.53 6.27 -3.67
CA ALA A 31 0.26 4.84 -3.51
C ALA A 31 1.09 4.21 -2.38
N ILE A 32 2.38 4.57 -2.27
CA ILE A 32 3.23 4.14 -1.15
C ILE A 32 2.70 4.69 0.19
N GLY A 33 2.24 5.95 0.20
CA GLY A 33 1.59 6.55 1.36
C GLY A 33 0.40 5.74 1.84
N TRP A 34 -0.52 5.41 0.93
CA TRP A 34 -1.67 4.56 1.23
C TRP A 34 -1.27 3.17 1.73
N GLY A 35 -0.28 2.53 1.10
CA GLY A 35 0.22 1.22 1.53
C GLY A 35 0.75 1.23 2.97
N ARG A 36 1.50 2.25 3.36
CA ARG A 36 2.00 2.40 4.73
C ARG A 36 0.90 2.64 5.75
N TYR A 37 -0.16 3.37 5.38
CA TYR A 37 -1.31 3.55 6.26
C TYR A 37 -2.13 2.27 6.38
N ALA A 38 -2.25 1.47 5.32
CA ALA A 38 -2.94 0.18 5.36
C ALA A 38 -2.23 -0.86 6.26
N GLU A 39 -0.96 -0.67 6.60
CA GLU A 39 -0.28 -1.47 7.63
C GLU A 39 -0.72 -1.11 9.07
N LEU A 40 -1.29 0.08 9.28
CA LEU A 40 -1.75 0.55 10.59
C LEU A 40 -3.21 0.23 10.86
N PHE A 41 -4.03 0.19 9.80
CA PHE A 41 -5.46 -0.03 9.89
C PHE A 41 -5.86 -1.29 9.14
N SER A 42 -6.66 -2.13 9.79
CA SER A 42 -7.42 -3.18 9.12
C SER A 42 -8.71 -2.61 8.55
N PHE A 43 -9.25 -3.29 7.53
CA PHE A 43 -10.51 -2.95 6.88
C PHE A 43 -11.47 -4.14 6.97
N ASP A 44 -12.68 -3.90 7.49
CA ASP A 44 -13.79 -4.85 7.49
C ASP A 44 -14.71 -4.56 6.29
N ASP A 45 -14.79 -5.50 5.35
CA ASP A 45 -15.57 -5.35 4.12
C ASP A 45 -17.08 -5.54 4.32
N ALA A 46 -17.49 -6.17 5.43
CA ALA A 46 -18.89 -6.38 5.75
C ALA A 46 -19.52 -5.12 6.37
N THR A 47 -18.72 -4.35 7.13
CA THR A 47 -19.17 -3.11 7.79
C THR A 47 -18.69 -1.83 7.14
N ASP A 48 -17.75 -1.92 6.19
CA ASP A 48 -17.10 -0.77 5.53
C ASP A 48 -16.36 0.14 6.55
N GLU A 49 -15.66 -0.48 7.51
CA GLU A 49 -14.99 0.22 8.62
C GLU A 49 -13.47 0.00 8.62
N LEU A 50 -12.74 1.08 8.95
CA LEU A 50 -11.31 1.05 9.26
C LEU A 50 -11.11 1.00 10.77
N PHE A 51 -10.29 0.06 11.25
CA PHE A 51 -10.02 -0.11 12.67
C PHE A 51 -8.56 -0.49 12.94
N ILE A 52 -8.09 -0.23 14.15
CA ILE A 52 -6.79 -0.70 14.62
C ILE A 52 -7.00 -2.04 15.31
N GLU A 53 -6.28 -3.07 14.89
CA GLU A 53 -6.31 -4.36 15.60
C GLU A 53 -5.81 -4.15 17.04
N VAL A 54 -6.67 -4.44 18.01
CA VAL A 54 -6.24 -4.59 19.40
C VAL A 54 -5.73 -6.02 19.52
N PRO A 55 -4.43 -6.25 19.78
CA PRO A 55 -3.92 -7.59 19.95
C PRO A 55 -4.69 -8.30 21.06
N ALA A 56 -5.13 -9.52 20.79
CA ALA A 56 -5.87 -10.32 21.76
C ALA A 56 -5.08 -10.39 23.07
N PRO A 57 -5.73 -10.22 24.23
CA PRO A 57 -5.04 -10.34 25.51
C PRO A 57 -4.42 -11.73 25.60
N VAL A 58 -3.09 -11.78 25.74
CA VAL A 58 -2.38 -13.03 25.98
C VAL A 58 -2.82 -13.52 27.37
N GLY A 59 -3.57 -14.63 27.41
CA GLY A 59 -4.08 -15.20 28.65
C GLY A 59 -2.97 -15.44 29.67
N ARG A 60 -3.18 -15.01 30.91
CA ARG A 60 -2.33 -15.36 32.07
C ARG A 60 -2.73 -16.73 32.60
#